data_AF-V5I9K6-F1
#
_entry.id   AF-V5I9K6-F1
#
_cell.length_a   1.000
_cell.length_b   1.000
_cell.length_c   1.000
_cell.angle_alpha   90.00
_cell.angle_beta   90.00
_cell.angle_gamma   90.00
#
_symmetry.space_group_name_H-M   'P 1'
#
loop_
_entity.id
_entity.type
_entity.pdbx_description
1 polymer ?
#
loop_
_entity_poly.entity_id
_entity_poly.type
_entity_poly.pdbx_seq_one_letter_code
_entity_poly.pdbx_strand_id
1 'polypeptide(L)'
;MALESPTFCNQYLRSAPEKEGIVTLPGFLYFWGWVFLITTTLVAFMKREVEPHDPEHMEVPDRDIKTAYNSLKEILKLRSVQMLVLILLTCKIGFSSTDSVMTLKLVESGIPKERLGLIAIPLIPVQLAMPLVIAKYTTGPRPLDIFLKAIPYRLVFGFIAAFLVWITPTLVPDATEGLPFLYVTFLVICYALHQVCVYCMFVSIMAFFAKISDSSVGGTYMTLLNTVTNLGGNWPGILALYFVDPLTWKQCEGGAESMDNSCRNAVEKELCLSKGGKCVTTLDGFYIETVICAVIGFVWLLWGSRKIRYIQSLDENAWKLHKRKRDR
;
A
#
# COMPACT_ATOMS: atom_id res chain seq x y z
N MET A 1 6.20 -15.03 -8.09
CA MET A 1 5.67 -15.86 -6.98
C MET A 1 4.99 -17.11 -7.54
N ALA A 2 3.90 -17.03 -8.31
CA ALA A 2 3.25 -18.23 -8.85
C ALA A 2 4.20 -19.11 -9.72
N LEU A 3 4.96 -18.50 -10.64
CA LEU A 3 5.93 -19.22 -11.50
C LEU A 3 7.19 -19.72 -10.78
N GLU A 4 7.40 -19.30 -9.53
CA GLU A 4 8.52 -19.72 -8.69
C GLU A 4 8.12 -20.87 -7.76
N SER A 5 6.84 -20.95 -7.37
CA SER A 5 6.29 -22.10 -6.63
C SER A 5 6.33 -23.37 -7.50
N PRO A 6 7.08 -24.42 -7.09
CA PRO A 6 7.10 -25.70 -7.80
C PRO A 6 5.73 -26.37 -7.74
N THR A 7 5.02 -26.23 -6.61
CA THR A 7 3.67 -26.76 -6.40
C THR A 7 2.70 -26.21 -7.43
N PHE A 8 2.71 -24.89 -7.66
CA PHE A 8 1.88 -24.25 -8.66
C PHE A 8 2.24 -24.69 -10.08
N CYS A 9 3.53 -24.70 -10.42
CA CYS A 9 3.99 -25.07 -11.76
C CYS A 9 3.65 -26.52 -12.09
N ASN A 10 3.84 -27.45 -11.16
CA ASN A 10 3.51 -28.87 -11.34
C ASN A 10 2.00 -29.12 -11.43
N GLN A 11 1.18 -28.28 -10.79
CA GLN A 11 -0.27 -28.44 -10.81
C GLN A 11 -0.94 -27.83 -12.05
N TYR A 12 -0.43 -26.73 -12.60
CA TYR A 12 -1.10 -25.96 -13.66
C TYR A 12 -0.35 -25.83 -14.98
N LEU A 13 0.97 -25.98 -15.00
CA LEU A 13 1.80 -25.60 -16.15
C LEU A 13 2.66 -26.74 -16.69
N ARG A 14 3.07 -27.70 -15.86
CA ARG A 14 3.90 -28.83 -16.28
C ARG A 14 3.10 -30.12 -16.45
N SER A 15 3.49 -30.89 -17.45
CA SER A 15 3.01 -32.26 -17.65
C SER A 15 3.79 -33.30 -16.81
N ALA A 16 5.02 -32.97 -16.37
CA ALA A 16 5.85 -33.81 -15.52
C ALA A 16 6.33 -33.01 -14.27
N PRO A 17 6.23 -33.56 -13.05
CA PRO A 17 6.55 -32.83 -11.84
C PRO A 17 8.07 -32.68 -11.64
N GLU A 18 8.50 -31.45 -11.33
CA GLU A 18 9.89 -31.11 -10.99
C GLU A 18 9.99 -30.41 -9.64
N LYS A 19 11.19 -30.39 -9.04
CA LYS A 19 11.42 -29.83 -7.69
C LYS A 19 11.51 -28.31 -7.65
N GLU A 20 11.81 -27.67 -8.77
CA GLU A 20 11.99 -26.21 -8.88
C GLU A 20 10.85 -25.59 -9.69
N GLY A 21 10.49 -24.32 -9.42
CA GLY A 21 9.56 -23.58 -10.28
C GLY A 21 10.11 -23.38 -11.70
N ILE A 22 9.25 -22.98 -12.65
CA ILE A 22 9.66 -22.69 -14.04
C ILE A 22 10.67 -21.54 -14.08
N VAL A 23 10.54 -20.59 -13.15
CA VAL A 23 11.45 -19.45 -13.01
C VAL A 23 11.96 -19.40 -11.59
N THR A 24 13.28 -19.51 -11.41
CA THR A 24 13.91 -19.30 -10.11
C THR A 24 14.08 -17.82 -9.82
N LEU A 25 14.02 -17.43 -8.54
CA LEU A 25 14.23 -16.03 -8.15
C LEU A 25 15.59 -15.48 -8.62
N PRO A 26 16.72 -16.21 -8.49
CA PRO A 26 18.00 -15.74 -9.02
C PRO A 26 18.00 -15.58 -10.54
N GLY A 27 17.41 -16.53 -11.27
CA GLY A 27 17.31 -16.46 -12.74
C GLY A 27 16.46 -15.27 -13.21
N PHE A 28 15.33 -15.03 -12.53
CA PHE A 28 14.47 -13.87 -12.78
C PHE A 28 15.22 -12.55 -12.57
N LEU A 29 15.91 -12.41 -11.44
CA LEU A 29 16.67 -11.20 -11.11
C LEU A 29 17.83 -10.97 -12.09
N TYR A 30 18.51 -12.04 -12.51
CA TYR A 30 19.59 -11.97 -13.48
C TYR A 30 19.09 -11.50 -14.86
N PHE A 31 17.99 -12.08 -15.34
CA PHE A 31 17.37 -11.68 -16.61
C PHE A 31 16.94 -10.22 -16.61
N TRP A 32 16.13 -9.81 -15.61
CA TRP A 32 15.64 -8.44 -15.52
C TRP A 32 16.78 -7.45 -15.25
N GLY A 33 17.83 -7.85 -14.53
CA GLY A 33 19.04 -7.05 -14.34
C GLY A 33 19.70 -6.65 -15.66
N TRP A 34 19.89 -7.61 -16.57
CA TRP A 34 20.41 -7.32 -17.91
C TRP A 34 19.47 -6.47 -18.75
N VAL A 35 18.16 -6.74 -18.71
CA VAL A 35 17.16 -5.90 -19.40
C VAL A 35 17.24 -4.46 -18.91
N PHE A 36 17.33 -4.23 -17.59
CA PHE A 36 17.50 -2.90 -17.01
C PHE A 36 18.80 -2.22 -17.47
N LEU A 37 19.93 -2.93 -17.47
CA LEU A 37 21.21 -2.38 -17.94
C LEU A 37 21.16 -1.97 -19.41
N ILE A 38 20.66 -2.85 -20.27
CA ILE A 38 20.56 -2.61 -21.72
C ILE A 38 19.63 -1.43 -21.99
N THR A 39 18.42 -1.45 -21.43
CA THR A 39 17.43 -0.38 -21.65
C THR A 39 17.91 0.97 -21.12
N THR A 40 18.53 1.01 -19.93
CA THR A 40 19.08 2.27 -19.37
C THR A 40 20.23 2.80 -20.22
N THR A 41 21.10 1.92 -20.71
CA THR A 41 22.21 2.30 -21.60
C THR A 41 21.68 2.84 -22.93
N LEU A 42 20.68 2.18 -23.52
CA LEU A 42 20.02 2.65 -24.74
C LEU A 42 19.37 4.02 -24.53
N VAL A 43 18.65 4.24 -23.43
CA VAL A 43 18.07 5.55 -23.11
C VAL A 43 19.17 6.60 -22.93
N ALA A 44 20.26 6.28 -22.23
CA ALA A 44 21.36 7.22 -22.00
C ALA A 44 22.04 7.68 -23.31
N PHE A 45 22.19 6.80 -24.30
CA PHE A 45 22.81 7.14 -25.58
C PHE A 45 21.83 7.69 -26.63
N MET A 46 20.59 7.18 -26.67
CA MET A 46 19.62 7.54 -27.72
C MET A 46 18.74 8.72 -27.33
N LYS A 47 18.43 8.91 -26.04
CA LYS A 47 17.56 9.99 -25.60
C LYS A 47 18.40 11.23 -25.32
N ARG A 48 18.42 12.13 -26.30
CA ARG A 48 18.90 13.49 -26.09
C ARG A 48 17.82 14.30 -25.37
N GLU A 49 18.17 14.93 -24.26
CA GLU A 49 17.28 15.88 -23.60
C GLU A 49 17.20 17.14 -24.47
N VAL A 50 15.97 17.56 -24.78
CA VAL A 50 15.70 18.82 -25.47
C VAL A 50 15.20 19.77 -24.40
N GLU A 51 15.97 20.79 -24.09
CA GLU A 51 15.51 21.87 -23.22
C GLU A 51 14.45 22.68 -23.99
N PRO A 52 13.18 22.69 -23.53
CA PRO A 52 12.17 23.52 -24.14
C PRO A 52 12.52 24.98 -23.84
N HIS A 53 12.92 25.73 -24.86
CA HIS A 53 13.09 27.17 -24.75
C HIS A 53 11.69 27.81 -24.81
N ASP A 54 11.04 27.91 -23.65
CA ASP A 54 9.77 28.63 -23.53
C ASP A 54 10.07 30.14 -23.37
N PRO A 55 9.66 31.00 -24.31
CA PRO A 55 9.97 32.43 -24.27
C PRO A 55 9.26 33.20 -23.13
N GLU A 56 8.23 32.63 -22.48
CA GLU A 56 7.59 33.23 -21.29
C GLU A 56 8.19 32.73 -19.97
N HIS A 57 8.90 31.61 -19.99
CA HIS A 57 9.50 30.99 -18.81
C HIS A 57 11.01 31.11 -18.88
N MET A 58 11.48 32.23 -18.33
CA MET A 58 12.87 32.59 -18.04
C MET A 58 13.75 31.35 -17.76
N GLU A 59 14.84 31.24 -18.53
CA GLU A 59 15.93 30.25 -18.45
C GLU A 59 15.88 29.41 -17.16
N VAL A 60 15.51 28.12 -17.29
CA VAL A 60 15.73 27.14 -16.22
C VAL A 60 17.26 27.09 -16.07
N PRO A 61 17.85 27.64 -15.00
CA PRO A 61 19.29 27.60 -14.84
C PRO A 61 19.68 26.13 -14.74
N ASP A 62 20.84 25.79 -15.28
CA ASP A 62 21.50 24.49 -15.08
C ASP A 62 21.11 23.92 -13.71
N ARG A 63 20.44 22.76 -13.73
CA ARG A 63 19.91 22.09 -12.53
C ARG A 63 21.07 21.55 -11.69
N ASP A 64 21.85 22.45 -11.11
CA ASP A 64 22.87 22.12 -10.14
C ASP A 64 22.21 21.38 -8.97
N ILE A 65 22.85 20.31 -8.50
CA ILE A 65 22.37 19.48 -7.40
C ILE A 65 22.10 20.35 -6.17
N LYS A 66 22.96 21.36 -5.93
CA LYS A 66 22.77 22.32 -4.84
C LYS A 66 21.48 23.13 -4.99
N THR A 67 21.13 23.53 -6.21
CA THR A 67 19.87 24.23 -6.50
C THR A 67 18.68 23.33 -6.23
N ALA A 68 18.72 22.05 -6.63
CA ALA A 68 17.65 21.10 -6.34
C ALA A 68 17.40 20.91 -4.83
N TYR A 69 18.47 20.74 -4.03
CA TYR A 69 18.35 20.63 -2.56
C TYR A 69 17.84 21.93 -1.91
N ASN A 70 18.27 23.09 -2.41
CA ASN A 70 17.77 24.38 -1.93
C ASN A 70 16.28 24.55 -2.25
N SER A 71 15.84 24.22 -3.47
CA SER A 71 14.43 24.24 -3.85
C SER A 71 13.60 23.31 -2.99
N LEU A 72 14.10 22.09 -2.72
CA LEU A 72 13.45 21.14 -1.80
C LEU A 72 13.24 21.74 -0.40
N LYS A 73 14.28 22.40 0.14
CA LYS A 73 14.24 23.06 1.45
C LYS A 73 13.22 24.20 1.47
N GLU A 74 13.09 24.95 0.38
CA GLU A 74 12.10 26.03 0.27
C GLU A 74 10.68 25.49 0.14
N ILE A 75 10.46 24.43 -0.64
CA ILE A 75 9.16 23.75 -0.78
C ILE A 75 8.67 23.26 0.60
N LEU A 76 9.55 22.64 1.39
CA LEU A 76 9.23 22.17 2.74
C LEU A 76 8.93 23.29 3.75
N LYS A 77 9.35 24.53 3.48
CA LYS A 77 9.01 25.69 4.32
C LYS A 77 7.61 26.25 4.04
N LEU A 78 7.00 25.92 2.90
CA LEU A 78 5.65 26.37 2.58
C LEU A 78 4.65 25.74 3.55
N ARG A 79 3.85 26.59 4.22
CA ARG A 79 2.85 26.13 5.21
C ARG A 79 1.81 25.20 4.60
N SER A 80 1.43 25.44 3.34
CA SER A 80 0.51 24.60 2.55
C SER A 80 1.07 23.19 2.37
N VAL A 81 2.38 23.10 2.04
CA VAL A 81 3.09 21.83 1.86
C VAL A 81 3.24 21.10 3.19
N GLN A 82 3.61 21.77 4.27
CA GLN A 82 3.71 21.15 5.59
C GLN A 82 2.38 20.53 6.04
N MET A 83 1.26 21.22 5.78
CA MET A 83 -0.06 20.70 6.07
C MET A 83 -0.40 19.48 5.20
N LEU A 84 -0.06 19.51 3.91
CA LEU A 84 -0.21 18.37 3.02
C LEU A 84 0.66 17.18 3.46
N VAL A 85 1.92 17.41 3.82
CA VAL A 85 2.83 16.38 4.33
C VAL A 85 2.26 15.70 5.56
N LEU A 86 1.75 16.48 6.53
CA LEU A 86 1.10 15.92 7.72
C LEU A 86 -0.11 15.06 7.35
N ILE A 87 -0.95 15.51 6.41
CA ILE A 87 -2.10 14.75 5.92
C ILE A 87 -1.64 13.44 5.26
N LEU A 88 -0.65 13.48 4.38
CA LEU A 88 -0.14 12.30 3.67
C LEU A 88 0.51 11.28 4.60
N LEU A 89 1.19 11.74 5.66
CA LEU A 89 1.81 10.87 6.65
C LEU A 89 0.80 10.18 7.56
N THR A 90 -0.38 10.78 7.79
CA THR A 90 -1.33 10.30 8.80
C THR A 90 -2.60 9.68 8.22
N CYS A 91 -2.96 9.97 6.97
CA CYS A 91 -4.23 9.53 6.38
C CYS A 91 -4.38 8.01 6.24
N LYS A 92 -3.27 7.27 6.16
CA LYS A 92 -3.26 5.82 5.95
C LYS A 92 -3.25 5.00 7.24
N ILE A 93 -3.12 5.62 8.41
CA ILE A 93 -3.14 4.91 9.71
C ILE A 93 -4.43 4.11 9.88
N GLY A 94 -5.57 4.65 9.42
CA GLY A 94 -6.86 3.97 9.55
C GLY A 94 -7.00 2.69 8.73
N PHE A 95 -6.09 2.43 7.79
CA PHE A 95 -6.13 1.28 6.89
C PHE A 95 -4.95 0.33 7.08
N SER A 96 -4.04 0.63 8.02
CA SER A 96 -2.75 -0.06 8.13
C SER A 96 -2.89 -1.55 8.41
N SER A 97 -3.78 -1.92 9.33
CA SER A 97 -4.04 -3.33 9.67
C SER A 97 -4.62 -4.08 8.47
N THR A 98 -5.60 -3.51 7.78
CA THR A 98 -6.19 -4.13 6.58
C THR A 98 -5.20 -4.29 5.44
N ASP A 99 -4.39 -3.26 5.15
CA ASP A 99 -3.48 -3.30 4.01
C ASP A 99 -2.23 -4.16 4.27
N SER A 100 -1.75 -4.24 5.53
CA SER A 100 -0.48 -4.90 5.87
C SER A 100 -0.66 -6.29 6.50
N VAL A 101 -1.67 -6.46 7.36
CA VAL A 101 -1.84 -7.66 8.20
C VAL A 101 -2.80 -8.68 7.58
N MET A 102 -3.87 -8.22 6.91
CA MET A 102 -4.90 -9.11 6.32
C MET A 102 -4.30 -10.22 5.44
N THR A 103 -3.38 -9.87 4.54
CA THR A 103 -2.77 -10.85 3.62
C THR A 103 -1.99 -11.92 4.37
N LEU A 104 -1.29 -11.55 5.46
CA LEU A 104 -0.59 -12.51 6.31
C LEU A 104 -1.57 -13.43 7.04
N LYS A 105 -2.67 -12.87 7.56
CA LYS A 105 -3.69 -13.66 8.28
C LYS A 105 -4.42 -14.64 7.37
N LEU A 106 -4.66 -14.29 6.11
CA LEU A 106 -5.20 -15.24 5.12
C LEU A 106 -4.24 -16.39 4.83
N VAL A 107 -2.94 -16.13 4.82
CA VAL A 107 -1.91 -17.17 4.67
C VAL A 107 -1.82 -18.04 5.91
N GLU A 108 -1.87 -17.45 7.11
CA GLU A 108 -1.91 -18.19 8.38
C GLU A 108 -3.17 -19.06 8.50
N SER A 109 -4.28 -18.61 7.90
CA SER A 109 -5.55 -19.37 7.82
C SER A 109 -5.51 -20.50 6.79
N GLY A 110 -4.36 -20.77 6.16
CA GLY A 110 -4.14 -21.91 5.28
C GLY A 110 -4.18 -21.58 3.78
N ILE A 111 -4.49 -20.36 3.36
CA ILE A 111 -4.51 -20.01 1.93
C ILE A 111 -3.06 -19.89 1.40
N PRO A 112 -2.66 -20.69 0.40
CA PRO A 112 -1.30 -20.61 -0.15
C PRO A 112 -1.03 -19.21 -0.76
N LYS A 113 0.19 -18.69 -0.54
CA LYS A 113 0.60 -17.36 -1.04
C LYS A 113 0.46 -17.23 -2.56
N GLU A 114 0.74 -18.30 -3.28
CA GLU A 114 0.57 -18.36 -4.74
C GLU A 114 -0.88 -18.13 -5.17
N ARG A 115 -1.88 -18.63 -4.41
CA ARG A 115 -3.30 -18.47 -4.72
C ARG A 115 -3.76 -17.03 -4.55
N LEU A 116 -3.34 -16.39 -3.46
CA LEU A 116 -3.55 -14.95 -3.26
C LEU A 116 -2.89 -14.12 -4.38
N GLY A 117 -1.71 -14.53 -4.85
CA GLY A 117 -1.06 -13.92 -6.00
C GLY A 117 -1.85 -14.05 -7.31
N LEU A 118 -2.53 -15.18 -7.55
CA LEU A 118 -3.36 -15.39 -8.74
C LEU A 118 -4.62 -14.51 -8.74
N ILE A 119 -5.18 -14.22 -7.56
CA ILE A 119 -6.32 -13.30 -7.40
C ILE A 119 -6.00 -11.89 -7.90
N ALA A 120 -4.72 -11.48 -7.90
CA ALA A 120 -4.31 -10.21 -8.47
C ALA A 120 -4.52 -10.13 -9.99
N ILE A 121 -4.49 -11.24 -10.72
CA ILE A 121 -4.56 -11.27 -12.19
C ILE A 121 -5.91 -10.73 -12.70
N PRO A 122 -7.08 -11.22 -12.23
CA PRO A 122 -8.38 -10.65 -12.59
C PRO A 122 -8.57 -9.18 -12.18
N LEU A 123 -7.76 -8.66 -11.25
CA LEU A 123 -7.85 -7.27 -10.81
C LEU A 123 -7.15 -6.32 -11.77
N ILE A 124 -6.15 -6.77 -12.56
CA ILE A 124 -5.37 -5.91 -13.48
C ILE A 124 -6.26 -5.09 -14.42
N PRO A 125 -7.30 -5.65 -15.09
CA PRO A 125 -8.20 -4.85 -15.92
C PRO A 125 -8.90 -3.73 -15.14
N VAL A 126 -9.31 -3.99 -13.90
CA VAL A 126 -9.88 -2.98 -13.01
C VAL A 126 -8.83 -1.89 -12.75
N GLN A 127 -7.59 -2.25 -12.42
CA GLN A 127 -6.50 -1.30 -12.16
C GLN A 127 -6.22 -0.38 -13.35
N LEU A 128 -6.33 -0.90 -14.59
CA LEU A 128 -6.12 -0.12 -15.81
C LEU A 128 -7.35 0.74 -16.18
N ALA A 129 -8.56 0.25 -15.94
CA ALA A 129 -9.78 0.97 -16.25
C ALA A 129 -10.09 2.09 -15.24
N MET A 130 -9.80 1.88 -13.95
CA MET A 130 -10.17 2.82 -12.89
C MET A 130 -9.62 4.24 -13.11
N PRO A 131 -8.33 4.46 -13.45
CA PRO A 131 -7.81 5.80 -13.74
C PRO A 131 -8.55 6.50 -14.87
N LEU A 132 -8.93 5.78 -15.93
CA LEU A 132 -9.65 6.34 -17.08
C LEU A 132 -11.08 6.78 -16.70
N VAL A 133 -11.76 5.98 -15.88
CA VAL A 133 -13.11 6.30 -15.38
C VAL A 133 -13.08 7.48 -14.41
N ILE A 134 -12.12 7.49 -13.49
CA ILE A 134 -12.01 8.50 -12.44
C ILE A 134 -11.45 9.83 -12.98
N ALA A 135 -10.66 9.80 -14.06
CA ALA A 135 -10.01 10.98 -14.63
C ALA A 135 -10.98 12.16 -14.81
N LYS A 136 -12.17 11.92 -15.37
CA LYS A 136 -13.21 12.96 -15.58
C LYS A 136 -13.69 13.62 -14.29
N TYR A 137 -13.64 12.90 -13.18
CA TYR A 137 -14.05 13.41 -11.87
C TYR A 137 -12.89 14.08 -11.13
N THR A 138 -11.65 13.68 -11.40
CA THR A 138 -10.45 14.27 -10.77
C THR A 138 -9.88 15.48 -11.51
N THR A 139 -10.27 15.74 -12.76
CA THR A 139 -9.85 16.93 -13.52
C THR A 139 -10.50 18.24 -13.05
N GLY A 140 -11.50 18.16 -12.16
CA GLY A 140 -12.21 19.33 -11.63
C GLY A 140 -11.37 20.19 -10.66
N PRO A 141 -11.94 21.29 -10.16
CA PRO A 141 -11.25 22.19 -9.23
C PRO A 141 -10.95 21.53 -7.87
N ARG A 142 -11.63 20.42 -7.56
CA ARG A 142 -11.65 19.77 -6.25
C ARG A 142 -11.35 18.25 -6.28
N PRO A 143 -10.14 17.84 -6.69
CA PRO A 143 -9.80 16.41 -6.85
C PRO A 143 -9.84 15.61 -5.54
N LEU A 144 -9.49 16.21 -4.39
CA LEU A 144 -9.48 15.55 -3.08
C LEU A 144 -10.89 15.32 -2.50
N ASP A 145 -11.95 15.84 -3.10
CA ASP A 145 -13.32 15.51 -2.66
C ASP A 145 -13.63 14.02 -2.89
N ILE A 146 -13.08 13.43 -3.95
CA ILE A 146 -13.18 11.98 -4.22
C ILE A 146 -12.37 11.20 -3.19
N PHE A 147 -11.18 11.68 -2.86
CA PHE A 147 -10.36 11.12 -1.78
C PHE A 147 -11.12 11.08 -0.44
N LEU A 148 -11.78 12.18 -0.06
CA LEU A 148 -12.58 12.25 1.17
C LEU A 148 -13.78 11.31 1.14
N LYS A 149 -14.46 11.19 0.00
CA LYS A 149 -15.60 10.26 -0.15
C LYS A 149 -15.16 8.80 -0.08
N ALA A 150 -13.96 8.46 -0.54
CA ALA A 150 -13.44 7.09 -0.55
C ALA A 150 -13.01 6.59 0.85
N ILE A 151 -12.55 7.48 1.73
CA ILE A 151 -12.10 7.11 3.09
C ILE A 151 -13.12 6.31 3.90
N PRO A 152 -14.39 6.73 4.08
CA PRO A 152 -15.35 5.97 4.87
C PRO A 152 -15.61 4.57 4.30
N TYR A 153 -15.69 4.43 2.97
CA TYR A 153 -15.81 3.11 2.34
C TYR A 153 -14.60 2.21 2.63
N ARG A 154 -13.40 2.78 2.62
CA ARG A 154 -12.17 2.05 2.94
C ARG A 154 -12.08 1.66 4.41
N LEU A 155 -12.59 2.47 5.34
CA LEU A 155 -12.68 2.11 6.77
C LEU A 155 -13.68 0.98 6.99
N VAL A 156 -14.85 1.05 6.34
CA VAL A 156 -15.85 -0.04 6.38
C VAL A 156 -15.28 -1.32 5.79
N PHE A 157 -14.51 -1.21 4.70
CA PHE A 157 -13.85 -2.35 4.10
C PHE A 157 -12.89 -3.05 5.05
N GLY A 158 -12.28 -2.34 6.01
CA GLY A 158 -11.46 -2.95 7.05
C GLY A 158 -12.24 -3.98 7.88
N PHE A 159 -13.51 -3.70 8.22
CA PHE A 159 -14.37 -4.67 8.91
C PHE A 159 -14.78 -5.82 8.01
N ILE A 160 -15.05 -5.57 6.71
CA ILE A 160 -15.34 -6.62 5.73
C ILE A 160 -14.14 -7.56 5.59
N ALA A 161 -12.94 -7.01 5.53
CA ALA A 161 -11.69 -7.77 5.50
C ALA A 161 -11.48 -8.61 6.76
N ALA A 162 -11.73 -8.04 7.94
CA ALA A 162 -11.68 -8.78 9.20
C ALA A 162 -12.69 -9.92 9.22
N PHE A 163 -13.95 -9.66 8.83
CA PHE A 163 -14.97 -10.70 8.70
C PHE A 163 -14.58 -11.79 7.71
N LEU A 164 -13.95 -11.41 6.58
CA LEU A 164 -13.47 -12.36 5.59
C LEU A 164 -12.40 -13.28 6.18
N VAL A 165 -11.42 -12.75 6.90
CA VAL A 165 -10.40 -13.56 7.61
C VAL A 165 -11.04 -14.48 8.64
N TRP A 166 -12.06 -14.01 9.37
CA TRP A 166 -12.75 -14.81 10.39
C TRP A 166 -13.52 -15.99 9.80
N ILE A 167 -14.18 -15.80 8.64
CA ILE A 167 -14.95 -16.86 7.99
C ILE A 167 -14.07 -17.81 7.17
N THR A 168 -12.85 -17.42 6.79
CA THR A 168 -11.93 -18.23 5.97
C THR A 168 -11.74 -19.66 6.50
N PRO A 169 -11.40 -19.91 7.79
CA PRO A 169 -11.19 -21.26 8.29
C PRO A 169 -12.44 -22.15 8.24
N THR A 170 -13.64 -21.54 8.32
CA THR A 170 -14.91 -22.28 8.27
C THR A 170 -15.31 -22.67 6.85
N LEU A 171 -15.00 -21.81 5.87
CA LEU A 171 -15.32 -22.06 4.46
C LEU A 171 -14.23 -22.85 3.72
N VAL A 172 -13.00 -22.83 4.25
CA VAL A 172 -11.84 -23.50 3.66
C VAL A 172 -11.10 -24.30 4.75
N PRO A 173 -11.69 -25.41 5.25
CA PRO A 173 -11.03 -26.25 6.26
C PRO A 173 -9.80 -26.96 5.69
N ASP A 174 -9.82 -27.36 4.42
CA ASP A 174 -8.69 -27.99 3.72
C ASP A 174 -8.32 -27.21 2.45
N ALA A 175 -7.43 -26.22 2.58
CA ALA A 175 -6.95 -25.40 1.46
C ALA A 175 -6.08 -26.18 0.45
N THR A 176 -5.72 -27.43 0.77
CA THR A 176 -4.90 -28.35 -0.03
C THR A 176 -5.66 -28.98 -1.20
N GLU A 177 -6.97 -29.23 -1.07
CA GLU A 177 -7.80 -29.78 -2.15
C GLU A 177 -8.30 -28.72 -3.14
N GLY A 178 -8.08 -27.44 -2.83
CA GLY A 178 -8.46 -26.29 -3.64
C GLY A 178 -9.49 -25.40 -2.95
N LEU A 179 -9.55 -24.14 -3.36
CA LEU A 179 -10.51 -23.20 -2.79
C LEU A 179 -11.89 -23.37 -3.43
N PRO A 180 -12.98 -23.42 -2.64
CA PRO A 180 -14.34 -23.47 -3.18
C PRO A 180 -14.58 -22.29 -4.13
N PHE A 181 -15.21 -22.56 -5.29
CA PHE A 181 -15.45 -21.53 -6.31
C PHE A 181 -16.19 -20.31 -5.75
N LEU A 182 -17.23 -20.54 -4.95
CA LEU A 182 -18.01 -19.47 -4.31
C LEU A 182 -17.14 -18.58 -3.40
N TYR A 183 -16.22 -19.18 -2.64
CA TYR A 183 -15.29 -18.44 -1.78
C TYR A 183 -14.33 -17.58 -2.61
N VAL A 184 -13.76 -18.16 -3.69
CA VAL A 184 -12.87 -17.42 -4.60
C VAL A 184 -13.60 -16.27 -5.27
N THR A 185 -14.82 -16.49 -5.78
CA THR A 185 -15.63 -15.43 -6.39
C THR A 185 -15.94 -14.31 -5.38
N PHE A 186 -16.36 -14.66 -4.17
CA PHE A 186 -16.61 -13.69 -3.10
C PHE A 186 -15.36 -12.90 -2.76
N LEU A 187 -14.22 -13.57 -2.61
CA LEU A 187 -12.94 -12.94 -2.30
C LEU A 187 -12.49 -12.00 -3.44
N VAL A 188 -12.60 -12.41 -4.71
CA VAL A 188 -12.29 -11.56 -5.86
C VAL A 188 -13.17 -10.31 -5.90
N ILE A 189 -14.47 -10.43 -5.62
CA ILE A 189 -15.39 -9.28 -5.56
C ILE A 189 -14.97 -8.32 -4.44
N CYS A 190 -14.70 -8.85 -3.24
CA CYS A 190 -14.22 -8.05 -2.11
C CYS A 190 -12.93 -7.31 -2.47
N TYR A 191 -11.92 -8.02 -3.00
CA TYR A 191 -10.66 -7.38 -3.42
C TYR A 191 -10.88 -6.36 -4.54
N ALA A 192 -11.77 -6.60 -5.50
CA ALA A 192 -12.08 -5.63 -6.55
C ALA A 192 -12.68 -4.34 -5.96
N LEU A 193 -13.63 -4.45 -5.01
CA LEU A 193 -14.22 -3.30 -4.32
C LEU A 193 -13.18 -2.53 -3.48
N HIS A 194 -12.27 -3.24 -2.79
CA HIS A 194 -11.15 -2.63 -2.09
C HIS A 194 -10.26 -1.85 -3.05
N GLN A 195 -9.86 -2.47 -4.17
CA GLN A 195 -9.01 -1.84 -5.18
C GLN A 195 -9.65 -0.58 -5.74
N VAL A 196 -10.95 -0.58 -6.04
CA VAL A 196 -11.67 0.63 -6.47
C VAL A 196 -11.48 1.78 -5.49
N CYS A 197 -11.62 1.53 -4.18
CA CYS A 197 -11.40 2.56 -3.15
C CYS A 197 -9.95 3.06 -3.12
N VAL A 198 -8.98 2.14 -3.21
CA VAL A 198 -7.54 2.46 -3.23
C VAL A 198 -7.20 3.33 -4.45
N TYR A 199 -7.67 2.96 -5.65
CA TYR A 199 -7.42 3.72 -6.88
C TYR A 199 -8.12 5.07 -6.90
N CYS A 200 -9.35 5.18 -6.39
CA CYS A 200 -10.02 6.47 -6.17
C CYS A 200 -9.15 7.42 -5.36
N MET A 201 -8.57 6.95 -4.26
CA MET A 201 -7.69 7.75 -3.42
C MET A 201 -6.37 8.10 -4.11
N PHE A 202 -5.74 7.12 -4.75
CA PHE A 202 -4.44 7.29 -5.43
C PHE A 202 -4.54 8.32 -6.57
N VAL A 203 -5.49 8.15 -7.48
CA VAL A 203 -5.67 9.04 -8.64
C VAL A 203 -6.03 10.46 -8.19
N SER A 204 -6.87 10.60 -7.15
CA SER A 204 -7.22 11.91 -6.59
C SER A 204 -6.02 12.67 -6.01
N ILE A 205 -5.14 11.97 -5.29
CA ILE A 205 -3.90 12.57 -4.76
C ILE A 205 -2.98 12.95 -5.92
N MET A 206 -2.79 12.07 -6.92
CA MET A 206 -1.91 12.36 -8.06
C MET A 206 -2.42 13.55 -8.88
N ALA A 207 -3.73 13.65 -9.10
CA ALA A 207 -4.35 14.80 -9.75
C ALA A 207 -4.13 16.09 -8.95
N PHE A 208 -4.25 16.03 -7.62
CA PHE A 208 -3.93 17.17 -6.77
C PHE A 208 -2.46 17.56 -6.86
N PHE A 209 -1.53 16.60 -6.82
CA PHE A 209 -0.08 16.85 -6.96
C PHE A 209 0.26 17.51 -8.29
N ALA A 210 -0.35 17.05 -9.39
CA ALA A 210 -0.21 17.65 -10.71
C ALA A 210 -0.66 19.10 -10.75
N LYS A 211 -1.75 19.42 -10.04
CA LYS A 211 -2.29 20.77 -9.96
C LYS A 211 -1.42 21.73 -9.13
N ILE A 212 -0.86 21.28 -8.01
CA ILE A 212 -0.14 22.16 -7.07
C ILE A 212 1.37 22.27 -7.32
N SER A 213 1.94 21.39 -8.14
CA SER A 213 3.39 21.39 -8.36
C SER A 213 3.80 22.57 -9.23
N ASP A 214 4.68 23.43 -8.70
CA ASP A 214 5.26 24.56 -9.42
C ASP A 214 5.97 24.08 -10.70
N SER A 215 5.63 24.64 -11.86
CA SER A 215 6.18 24.22 -13.16
C SER A 215 7.70 24.40 -13.25
N SER A 216 8.27 25.35 -12.51
CA SER A 216 9.72 25.59 -12.50
C SER A 216 10.52 24.46 -11.82
N VAL A 217 9.93 23.81 -10.80
CA VAL A 217 10.57 22.75 -10.00
C VAL A 217 9.68 21.49 -9.88
N GLY A 218 8.83 21.27 -10.87
CA GLY A 218 7.74 20.28 -10.81
C GLY A 218 8.25 18.85 -10.57
N GLY A 219 9.39 18.49 -11.16
CA GLY A 219 10.01 17.18 -10.94
C GLY A 219 10.43 16.95 -9.49
N THR A 220 11.13 17.90 -8.87
CA THR A 220 11.53 17.84 -7.46
C THR A 220 10.31 17.82 -6.53
N TYR A 221 9.31 18.66 -6.84
CA TYR A 221 8.08 18.78 -6.06
C TYR A 221 7.26 17.48 -6.07
N MET A 222 7.03 16.91 -7.24
CA MET A 222 6.34 15.62 -7.41
C MET A 222 7.07 14.47 -6.71
N THR A 223 8.40 14.42 -6.85
CA THR A 223 9.21 13.37 -6.25
C THR A 223 9.13 13.43 -4.72
N LEU A 224 9.21 14.63 -4.14
CA LEU A 224 9.03 14.82 -2.69
C LEU A 224 7.67 14.30 -2.23
N LEU A 225 6.58 14.73 -2.89
CA LEU A 225 5.23 14.37 -2.45
C LEU A 225 4.94 12.87 -2.59
N ASN A 226 5.45 12.23 -3.65
CA ASN A 226 5.38 10.78 -3.79
C ASN A 226 6.18 10.06 -2.69
N THR A 227 7.37 10.57 -2.37
CA THR A 227 8.19 10.03 -1.27
C THR A 227 7.46 10.09 0.06
N VAL A 228 6.86 11.24 0.39
CA VAL A 228 6.07 11.41 1.62
C VAL A 228 4.83 10.50 1.62
N THR A 229 4.16 10.34 0.48
CA THR A 229 2.98 9.47 0.35
C THR A 229 3.30 7.99 0.54
N ASN A 230 4.46 7.55 0.06
CA ASN A 230 4.98 6.20 0.26
C ASN A 230 5.37 5.98 1.72
N LEU A 231 6.11 6.94 2.30
CA LEU A 231 6.47 6.89 3.72
C LEU A 231 5.23 6.80 4.61
N GLY A 232 4.21 7.62 4.32
CA GLY A 232 2.93 7.64 5.03
C GLY A 232 2.13 6.34 4.96
N GLY A 233 2.42 5.45 4.01
CA GLY A 233 1.86 4.09 3.96
C GLY A 233 2.72 3.04 4.68
N ASN A 234 4.05 3.19 4.61
CA ASN A 234 4.97 2.19 5.14
C ASN A 234 5.08 2.24 6.67
N TRP A 235 5.20 3.43 7.28
CA TRP A 235 5.38 3.52 8.73
C TRP A 235 4.17 3.00 9.53
N PRO A 236 2.89 3.26 9.14
CA PRO A 236 1.75 2.66 9.83
C PRO A 236 1.68 1.16 9.61
N GLY A 237 2.07 0.67 8.43
CA GLY A 237 2.12 -0.77 8.13
C GLY A 237 3.16 -1.52 8.98
N ILE A 238 4.33 -0.91 9.20
CA ILE A 238 5.36 -1.46 10.09
C ILE A 238 4.83 -1.54 11.52
N LEU A 239 4.19 -0.48 12.02
CA LEU A 239 3.61 -0.48 13.36
C LEU A 239 2.49 -1.50 13.49
N ALA A 240 1.65 -1.62 12.46
CA ALA A 240 0.58 -2.60 12.42
C ALA A 240 1.13 -4.02 12.64
N LEU A 241 2.09 -4.42 11.80
CA LEU A 241 2.76 -5.71 11.90
C LEU A 241 3.45 -5.92 13.26
N TYR A 242 4.05 -4.87 13.84
CA TYR A 242 4.71 -4.95 15.13
C TYR A 242 3.74 -5.19 16.30
N PHE A 243 2.55 -4.59 16.27
CA PHE A 243 1.58 -4.67 17.37
C PHE A 243 0.64 -5.88 17.33
N VAL A 244 0.54 -6.60 16.20
CA VAL A 244 -0.32 -7.79 16.09
C VAL A 244 0.03 -8.85 17.13
N ASP A 245 1.32 -9.21 17.27
CA ASP A 245 1.74 -10.26 18.19
C ASP A 245 1.50 -9.90 19.67
N PRO A 246 1.89 -8.70 20.17
CA PRO A 246 1.57 -8.27 21.53
C PRO A 246 0.07 -8.19 21.85
N LEU A 247 -0.77 -7.87 20.85
CA LEU A 247 -2.22 -7.80 21.00
C LEU A 247 -2.91 -9.17 20.89
N THR A 248 -2.18 -10.23 20.51
CA THR A 248 -2.73 -11.56 20.33
C THR A 248 -2.76 -12.31 21.66
N TRP A 249 -3.93 -12.83 22.02
CA TRP A 249 -4.11 -13.71 23.16
C TRP A 249 -4.11 -15.18 22.73
N LYS A 250 -3.26 -15.96 23.38
CA LYS A 250 -3.11 -17.40 23.18
C LYS A 250 -3.27 -18.12 24.51
N GLN A 251 -3.75 -19.34 24.46
CA GLN A 251 -3.89 -20.20 25.64
C GLN A 251 -3.40 -21.60 25.32
N CYS A 252 -2.71 -22.22 26.26
CA CYS A 252 -2.28 -23.61 26.15
C CYS A 252 -3.45 -24.54 26.51
N GLU A 253 -3.93 -25.33 25.55
CA GLU A 253 -4.96 -26.34 25.76
C GLU A 253 -4.36 -27.76 25.76
N GLY A 254 -4.85 -28.64 26.65
CA GLY A 254 -4.56 -30.08 26.62
C GLY A 254 -3.25 -30.52 27.32
N GLY A 255 -2.54 -29.62 28.02
CA GLY A 255 -1.36 -29.98 28.81
C GLY A 255 -1.71 -30.49 30.21
N ALA A 256 -0.93 -31.42 30.76
CA ALA A 256 -1.17 -32.08 32.06
C ALA A 256 -1.21 -31.13 33.29
N GLU A 257 -0.85 -29.86 33.15
CA GLU A 257 -0.93 -28.79 34.18
C GLU A 257 -1.29 -27.43 33.53
N SER A 258 -2.39 -27.38 32.78
CA SER A 258 -2.77 -26.25 31.91
C SER A 258 -3.67 -25.22 32.61
N MET A 259 -3.16 -24.46 33.58
CA MET A 259 -4.00 -23.45 34.26
C MET A 259 -3.58 -21.98 34.12
N ASP A 260 -2.43 -21.61 33.52
CA ASP A 260 -2.14 -20.18 33.28
C ASP A 260 -1.08 -19.85 32.20
N ASN A 261 -0.75 -20.78 31.29
CA ASN A 261 0.24 -20.51 30.25
C ASN A 261 -0.39 -19.79 29.04
N SER A 262 0.02 -18.54 28.82
CA SER A 262 -0.49 -17.65 27.76
C SER A 262 0.29 -17.73 26.43
N CYS A 263 1.26 -18.66 26.29
CA CYS A 263 2.04 -18.87 25.07
C CYS A 263 2.59 -17.58 24.42
N ARG A 264 3.01 -16.59 25.23
CA ARG A 264 3.47 -15.28 24.75
C ARG A 264 4.85 -15.34 24.14
N ASN A 265 5.75 -16.09 24.79
CA ASN A 265 7.16 -16.18 24.40
C ASN A 265 7.51 -17.59 23.90
N ALA A 266 8.63 -17.71 23.18
CA ALA A 266 9.10 -19.01 22.67
C ALA A 266 9.23 -20.07 23.78
N VAL A 267 9.70 -19.67 24.96
CA VAL A 267 9.83 -20.53 26.16
C VAL A 267 8.47 -21.06 26.62
N GLU A 268 7.46 -20.19 26.71
CA GLU A 268 6.11 -20.57 27.10
C GLU A 268 5.45 -21.51 26.08
N LYS A 269 5.71 -21.26 24.79
CA LYS A 269 5.24 -22.11 23.70
C LYS A 269 5.88 -23.50 23.76
N GLU A 270 7.20 -23.58 23.94
CA GLU A 270 7.91 -24.86 24.11
C GLU A 270 7.48 -25.61 25.37
N LEU A 271 7.23 -24.89 26.47
CA LEU A 271 6.71 -25.49 27.71
C LEU A 271 5.31 -26.09 27.50
N CYS A 272 4.42 -25.40 26.78
CA CYS A 272 3.11 -25.93 26.43
C CYS A 272 3.22 -27.21 25.57
N LEU A 273 4.07 -27.17 24.53
CA LEU A 273 4.28 -28.29 23.61
C LEU A 273 4.92 -29.50 24.30
N SER A 274 5.92 -29.28 25.15
CA SER A 274 6.63 -30.34 25.90
C SER A 274 5.73 -31.05 26.90
N LYS A 275 4.70 -30.37 27.43
CA LYS A 275 3.65 -30.97 28.28
C LYS A 275 2.49 -31.58 27.49
N GLY A 276 2.63 -31.75 26.17
CA GLY A 276 1.63 -32.35 25.30
C GLY A 276 0.45 -31.44 24.92
N GLY A 277 0.51 -30.15 25.30
CA GLY A 277 -0.50 -29.16 24.95
C GLY A 277 -0.28 -28.52 23.58
N LYS A 278 -1.30 -27.80 23.08
CA LYS A 278 -1.22 -26.97 21.88
C LYS A 278 -1.56 -25.53 22.24
N CYS A 279 -0.77 -24.57 21.75
CA CYS A 279 -1.09 -23.16 21.88
C CYS A 279 -2.17 -22.78 20.87
N VAL A 280 -3.38 -22.53 21.35
CA VAL A 280 -4.52 -22.10 20.53
C VAL A 280 -4.68 -20.60 20.70
N THR A 281 -4.85 -19.89 19.59
CA THR A 281 -5.15 -18.44 19.60
C THR A 281 -6.62 -18.25 19.94
N THR A 282 -6.92 -17.60 21.06
CA THR A 282 -8.30 -17.35 21.51
C THR A 282 -8.84 -16.04 20.96
N LEU A 283 -7.99 -15.01 20.89
CA LEU A 283 -8.31 -13.72 20.27
C LEU A 283 -7.10 -13.20 19.50
N ASP A 284 -7.26 -13.08 18.17
CA ASP A 284 -6.20 -12.57 17.30
C ASP A 284 -6.08 -11.04 17.40
N GLY A 285 -4.86 -10.55 17.61
CA GLY A 285 -4.57 -9.12 17.71
C GLY A 285 -5.01 -8.34 16.48
N PHE A 286 -5.08 -8.97 15.31
CA PHE A 286 -5.57 -8.37 14.06
C PHE A 286 -6.98 -7.78 14.19
N TYR A 287 -7.90 -8.43 14.90
CA TYR A 287 -9.28 -7.94 15.05
C TYR A 287 -9.34 -6.69 15.92
N ILE A 288 -8.58 -6.68 17.02
CA ILE A 288 -8.48 -5.53 17.92
C ILE A 288 -7.81 -4.37 17.21
N GLU A 289 -6.71 -4.65 16.52
CA GLU A 289 -5.97 -3.66 15.75
C GLU A 289 -6.82 -3.06 14.63
N THR A 290 -7.62 -3.86 13.92
CA THR A 290 -8.57 -3.37 12.92
C THR A 290 -9.56 -2.38 13.52
N VAL A 291 -10.10 -2.67 14.72
CA VAL A 291 -11.02 -1.75 15.43
C VAL A 291 -10.29 -0.47 15.82
N ILE A 292 -9.08 -0.56 16.38
CA ILE A 292 -8.26 0.61 16.78
C ILE A 292 -7.94 1.48 15.56
N CYS A 293 -7.45 0.90 14.47
CA CYS A 293 -7.18 1.58 13.21
C CYS A 293 -8.45 2.25 12.68
N ALA A 294 -9.58 1.55 12.65
CA ALA A 294 -10.85 2.12 12.18
C ALA A 294 -11.28 3.33 13.01
N VAL A 295 -11.21 3.25 14.35
CA VAL A 295 -11.53 4.38 15.24
C VAL A 295 -10.60 5.57 14.97
N ILE A 296 -9.28 5.34 14.90
CA ILE A 296 -8.31 6.39 14.56
C ILE A 296 -8.64 6.99 13.19
N GLY A 297 -9.00 6.17 12.21
CA GLY A 297 -9.38 6.60 10.87
C GLY A 297 -10.63 7.47 10.83
N PHE A 298 -11.68 7.11 11.59
CA PHE A 298 -12.90 7.93 11.69
C PHE A 298 -12.64 9.26 12.41
N VAL A 299 -11.87 9.25 13.50
CA VAL A 299 -11.46 10.49 14.19
C VAL A 299 -10.60 11.35 13.26
N TRP A 300 -9.67 10.73 12.54
CA TRP A 300 -8.83 11.40 11.55
C TRP A 300 -9.68 12.02 10.45
N LEU A 301 -10.73 11.35 9.97
CA LEU A 301 -11.63 11.89 8.94
C LEU A 301 -12.31 13.20 9.37
N LEU A 302 -12.69 13.33 10.65
CA LEU A 302 -13.30 14.57 11.17
C LEU A 302 -12.34 15.76 11.10
N TRP A 303 -11.07 15.54 11.43
CA TRP A 303 -10.02 16.56 11.35
C TRP A 303 -9.52 16.78 9.90
N GLY A 304 -9.18 15.69 9.23
CA GLY A 304 -8.60 15.64 7.89
C GLY A 304 -9.53 16.18 6.82
N SER A 305 -10.84 15.93 6.92
CA SER A 305 -11.83 16.51 5.98
C SER A 305 -11.81 18.04 5.98
N ARG A 306 -11.70 18.66 7.16
CA ARG A 306 -11.60 20.13 7.28
C ARG A 306 -10.30 20.65 6.67
N LYS A 307 -9.18 19.98 6.96
CA LYS A 307 -7.86 20.38 6.45
C LYS A 307 -7.71 20.15 4.94
N ILE A 308 -8.21 19.04 4.42
CA ILE A 308 -8.23 18.74 2.98
C ILE A 308 -9.05 19.78 2.21
N ARG A 309 -10.25 20.13 2.70
CA ARG A 309 -11.06 21.19 2.08
C ARG A 309 -10.36 22.55 2.12
N TYR A 310 -9.67 22.86 3.23
CA TYR A 310 -8.88 24.09 3.34
C TYR A 310 -7.74 24.15 2.32
N ILE A 311 -6.87 23.13 2.25
CA ILE A 311 -5.74 23.14 1.32
C ILE A 311 -6.20 23.18 -0.14
N GLN A 312 -7.31 22.52 -0.46
CA GLN A 312 -7.87 22.50 -1.81
C GLN A 312 -8.50 23.85 -2.21
N SER A 313 -8.85 24.69 -1.23
CA SER A 313 -9.36 26.04 -1.45
C SER A 313 -8.26 27.11 -1.57
N LEU A 314 -7.00 26.74 -1.28
CA LEU A 314 -5.88 27.67 -1.41
C LEU A 314 -5.62 28.00 -2.87
N ASP A 315 -5.27 29.26 -3.12
CA ASP A 315 -4.84 29.73 -4.43
C ASP A 315 -3.52 29.08 -4.86
N GLU A 316 -3.27 28.99 -6.17
CA GLU A 316 -2.06 28.35 -6.71
C GLU A 316 -0.77 28.99 -6.20
N ASN A 317 -0.80 30.31 -5.93
CA ASN A 317 0.35 31.03 -5.40
C ASN A 317 0.79 30.54 -4.01
N ALA A 318 -0.10 29.90 -3.25
CA ALA A 318 0.23 29.31 -1.95
C ALA A 318 1.10 28.05 -2.04
N TRP A 319 1.32 27.53 -3.26
CA TRP A 319 2.08 26.32 -3.55
C TRP A 319 3.34 26.58 -4.39
N LYS A 320 3.49 27.79 -4.94
CA LYS A 320 4.61 28.20 -5.79
C LYS A 320 5.74 28.79 -4.95
N LEU A 321 6.98 28.61 -5.40
CA LEU A 321 8.14 29.26 -4.78
C LEU A 321 8.13 30.75 -5.15
N HIS A 322 8.56 31.62 -4.23
CA HIS A 322 8.74 33.03 -4.57
C HIS A 322 9.85 33.16 -5.62
N LYS A 323 9.55 33.82 -6.74
CA LYS A 323 10.55 34.09 -7.78
C LYS A 323 11.75 34.81 -7.15
N ARG A 324 12.93 34.20 -7.21
CA ARG A 324 14.17 34.88 -6.87
C ARG A 324 14.38 36.00 -7.90
N LYS A 325 14.28 37.27 -7.48
CA LYS A 325 14.82 38.36 -8.29
C LYS A 325 16.32 38.14 -8.39
N ARG A 326 16.81 37.88 -9.60
CA ARG A 326 18.25 37.83 -9.86
C ARG A 326 18.74 39.27 -9.79
N ASP A 327 19.51 39.60 -8.75
CA ASP A 327 20.36 40.79 -8.79
C ASP A 327 21.28 40.61 -10.01
N ARG A 328 21.10 41.48 -10.99
CA ARG A 328 21.94 41.55 -12.19
C ARG A 328 23.30 42.12 -11.83
#